data_AF-A5HGI1-F1
#
_entry.id   AF-A5HGI1-F1
#
_cell.length_a   1.000
_cell.length_b   1.000
_cell.length_c   1.000
_cell.angle_alpha   90.00
_cell.angle_beta   90.00
_cell.angle_gamma   90.00
#
_symmetry.space_group_name_H-M   'P 1'
#
loop_
_entity.id
_entity.type
_entity.pdbx_description
1 polymer ?
#
loop_
_entity_poly.entity_id
_entity_poly.type
_entity_poly.pdbx_seq_one_letter_code
_entity_poly.pdbx_strand_id
1 'polypeptide(L)' 'LTYNQLTAVPVNAFKALTQLTYLSLQNNNLQSLP' A
#
# COMPACT_ATOMS: atom_id res chain seq x y z
N LEU A 1 -14.74 14.91 -3.07
CA LEU A 1 -13.53 14.40 -2.38
C LEU A 1 -12.65 13.72 -3.42
N THR A 2 -11.35 14.03 -3.45
CA THR A 2 -10.38 13.30 -4.28
C THR A 2 -9.81 12.17 -3.42
N TYR A 3 -10.12 10.92 -3.78
CA TYR A 3 -9.52 9.74 -3.14
C TYR A 3 -8.11 9.51 -3.68
N ASN A 4 -7.21 8.93 -2.86
CA ASN A 4 -5.82 8.71 -3.28
C ASN A 4 -5.78 7.78 -4.51
N GLN A 5 -5.13 8.25 -5.58
CA GLN A 5 -5.05 7.55 -6.86
C GLN A 5 -3.93 6.49 -6.88
N LEU A 6 -3.55 5.95 -5.72
CA LEU A 6 -2.51 4.93 -5.65
C LEU A 6 -3.07 3.63 -6.24
N THR A 7 -2.52 3.20 -7.38
CA THR A 7 -2.99 2.04 -8.16
C THR A 7 -2.11 0.80 -7.99
N ALA A 8 -0.86 0.97 -7.55
CA ALA A 8 0.07 -0.11 -7.29
C ALA A 8 0.99 0.19 -6.11
N VAL A 9 1.43 -0.87 -5.43
CA VAL A 9 2.47 -0.82 -4.42
C VAL A 9 3.76 -1.40 -5.01
N PRO A 10 4.92 -0.74 -4.90
CA PRO A 10 6.19 -1.33 -5.31
C PRO A 10 6.49 -2.64 -4.55
N VAL A 11 7.00 -3.66 -5.24
CA VAL A 11 7.28 -4.99 -4.65
C VAL A 11 8.20 -4.94 -3.41
N ASN A 12 9.07 -3.93 -3.33
CA ASN A 12 10.01 -3.77 -2.23
C ASN A 12 9.60 -2.68 -1.21
N ALA A 13 8.38 -2.14 -1.30
CA ALA A 13 7.94 -0.99 -0.50
C ALA A 13 8.04 -1.23 1.02
N PHE A 14 7.90 -2.48 1.46
CA PHE A 14 7.90 -2.84 2.88
C PHE A 14 9.10 -3.68 3.30
N LYS A 15 10.08 -3.89 2.42
CA LYS A 15 11.20 -4.82 2.65
C LYS A 15 12.02 -4.49 3.91
N ALA A 16 12.14 -3.20 4.25
CA ALA A 16 12.89 -2.74 5.41
C ALA A 16 12.06 -2.63 6.70
N LEU A 17 10.73 -2.82 6.61
CA LEU A 17 9.83 -2.68 7.76
C LEU A 17 9.73 -4.02 8.52
N THR A 18 10.85 -4.45 9.09
CA THR A 18 11.01 -5.77 9.74
C THR A 18 10.12 -5.97 10.97
N GLN A 19 9.57 -4.90 11.53
CA GLN A 19 8.67 -4.91 12.67
C GLN A 19 7.29 -4.34 12.33
N LEU A 20 6.89 -4.33 11.05
CA LEU A 20 5.56 -3.87 10.64
C LEU A 20 4.50 -4.83 11.17
N THR A 21 3.72 -4.38 12.13
CA THR A 21 2.60 -5.16 12.71
C THR A 21 1.24 -4.72 12.18
N TYR A 22 1.15 -3.53 11.59
CA TYR A 22 -0.09 -2.98 11.04
C TYR A 22 0.18 -2.11 9.82
N LEU A 23 -0.60 -2.35 8.76
CA LEU A 23 -0.59 -1.57 7.52
C LEU A 23 -2.03 -1.31 7.09
N SER A 24 -2.37 -0.05 6.85
CA SER A 24 -3.69 0.34 6.33
C SER A 24 -3.54 0.97 4.95
N LEU A 25 -4.19 0.37 3.96
CA LEU A 25 -4.20 0.83 2.57
C LEU A 25 -5.62 1.23 2.11
N GLN A 26 -6.52 1.45 3.07
CA GLN A 26 -7.89 1.87 2.80
C GLN A 26 -7.95 3.17 1.98
N ASN A 27 -9.01 3.32 1.19
CA ASN A 27 -9.25 4.50 0.35
C ASN A 27 -8.16 4.74 -0.74
N ASN A 28 -7.62 3.66 -1.29
CA ASN A 28 -6.77 3.66 -2.50
C ASN A 28 -7.44 2.86 -3.63
N ASN A 29 -6.92 2.98 -4.85
CA ASN A 29 -7.42 2.28 -6.05
C ASN A 29 -6.53 1.07 -6.40
N LEU A 30 -6.05 0.36 -5.40
CA LEU A 30 -5.18 -0.81 -5.58
C LEU A 30 -6.01 -1.98 -6.13
N GLN A 31 -5.59 -2.56 -7.26
CA GLN A 31 -6.23 -3.74 -7.85
C GLN A 31 -5.77 -5.04 -7.18
N SER A 32 -4.49 -5.09 -6.78
CA SER A 32 -3.88 -6.19 -6.07
C SER A 32 -2.68 -5.70 -5.26
N LEU A 33 -2.28 -6.49 -4.28
CA LEU A 33 -0.96 -6.37 -3.68
C LEU A 33 0.02 -7.27 -4.44
N PRO A 34 1.28 -6.84 -4.66
CA PRO A 34 2.33 -7.70 -5.19
C PRO A 34 2.63 -8.89 -4.27
#